data_AF-A0A932MFC8-F1
#
_entry.id   AF-A0A932MFC8-F1
#
_cell.length_a   1.000
_cell.length_b   1.000
_cell.length_c   1.000
_cell.angle_alpha   90.00
_cell.angle_beta   90.00
_cell.angle_gamma   90.00
#
_symmetry.space_group_name_H-M   'P 1'
#
loop_
_entity.id
_entity.type
_entity.pdbx_description
1 polymer ?
#
loop_
_entity_poly.entity_id
_entity_poly.type
_entity_poly.pdbx_seq_one_letter_code
_entity_poly.pdbx_strand_id
1 'polypeptide(L)'
;MAQTSADTVAVAAPTAGPRTSVVALLGFGFIWAFLILFLVYPLTRIFYDAFTNEAGQFTLVNFQEFFTDRFYLRSLWHSILLGVGTVVTTSVIGIVVAFLLIRYEFPFRNLFSYLTLIPIISPPLVGVLGFVFILGRAGTVNVLLMDYFDLLKPINFMYGLHGVLLVETLHLFPMITLNILDALAKVDPSLEEAAESVGARGWRKTWDITLPLTTPGYISGALLVFIWTFADFVTPLVLGVHDLLASQAYLNIVQFVDRRLFRMGIVISALLVLLAIVFLLAARHYVAIKDYSSLAYSKVERRRLGPVKRWLTVGFLGLLMFASFIPHRGVTLAAFGKGWSLTPFPVQYTLAFFERVSVETPKFILNTFLDSGLAVVVCILVGVPMAWVLARTQAPGKDLLDALTTLILAIPGTAIGIAYIRAFHFPLPGIGVPLTSMWIILPLVLAVRRLPYTVRGSFSSLLLVHKSLEEAAGSVGATKLRTFWDVTLPLVWKGILVGSLFSFMTSIQEASATLFLTLGGWEMIPVGIFTFYIAGSQSEAAALGFILIVVAALSLLVINRVAGTRMGGMFG
;
A
#
# COMPACT_ATOMS: atom_id res chain seq x y z
N MET A 1 -78.39 28.34 3.59
CA MET A 1 -78.56 26.89 3.41
C MET A 1 -77.89 26.47 2.11
N ALA A 2 -76.69 25.88 2.21
CA ALA A 2 -76.12 24.93 1.27
C ALA A 2 -74.69 24.63 1.75
N GLN A 3 -74.49 23.42 2.27
CA GLN A 3 -73.20 22.83 2.60
C GLN A 3 -72.47 22.47 1.31
N THR A 4 -71.19 22.81 1.19
CA THR A 4 -70.28 22.20 0.20
C THR A 4 -69.19 21.45 0.93
N SER A 5 -69.19 20.15 0.66
CA SER A 5 -68.37 19.07 1.17
C SER A 5 -66.89 19.22 0.86
N ALA A 6 -66.07 18.75 1.79
CA ALA A 6 -64.63 18.61 1.69
C ALA A 6 -64.24 17.52 0.68
N ASP A 7 -63.44 17.88 -0.31
CA ASP A 7 -62.68 16.93 -1.12
C ASP A 7 -61.35 16.64 -0.41
N THR A 8 -61.32 15.55 0.36
CA THR A 8 -60.08 14.95 0.84
C THR A 8 -59.38 14.28 -0.34
N VAL A 9 -58.29 14.90 -0.78
CA VAL A 9 -57.31 14.30 -1.71
C VAL A 9 -56.80 13.00 -1.06
N ALA A 10 -57.20 11.87 -1.63
CA ALA A 10 -56.71 10.56 -1.23
C ALA A 10 -55.19 10.49 -1.46
N VAL A 11 -54.44 10.51 -0.37
CA VAL A 11 -53.01 10.18 -0.37
C VAL A 11 -52.89 8.72 -0.83
N ALA A 12 -52.30 8.53 -2.01
CA ALA A 12 -51.99 7.20 -2.53
C ALA A 12 -51.19 6.42 -1.49
N ALA A 13 -51.68 5.23 -1.15
CA ALA A 13 -51.00 4.30 -0.25
C ALA A 13 -49.57 4.01 -0.76
N PRO A 14 -48.58 3.81 0.13
CA PRO A 14 -47.22 3.47 -0.29
C PRO A 14 -47.25 2.14 -1.03
N THR A 15 -47.02 2.19 -2.33
CA THR A 15 -46.85 1.00 -3.16
C THR A 15 -45.67 0.20 -2.64
N ALA A 16 -45.93 -1.07 -2.34
CA ALA A 16 -45.03 -2.17 -2.00
C ALA A 16 -43.52 -1.86 -2.04
N GLY A 17 -42.85 -2.07 -0.90
CA GLY A 17 -41.40 -1.93 -0.77
C GLY A 17 -40.61 -2.69 -1.86
N PRO A 18 -39.40 -2.23 -2.21
CA PRO A 18 -38.67 -2.75 -3.35
C PRO A 18 -38.36 -4.23 -3.12
N ARG A 19 -38.96 -5.10 -3.95
CA ARG A 19 -38.54 -6.52 -4.03
C ARG A 19 -37.05 -6.52 -4.37
N THR A 20 -36.20 -6.82 -3.39
CA THR A 20 -34.76 -7.02 -3.61
C THR A 20 -34.59 -8.12 -4.64
N SER A 21 -34.06 -7.79 -5.81
CA SER A 21 -33.87 -8.76 -6.89
C SER A 21 -32.97 -9.90 -6.41
N VAL A 22 -33.30 -11.15 -6.72
CA VAL A 22 -32.51 -12.35 -6.39
C VAL A 22 -31.04 -12.19 -6.80
N VAL A 23 -30.77 -11.55 -7.94
CA VAL A 23 -29.42 -11.24 -8.43
C VAL A 23 -28.62 -10.38 -7.47
N ALA A 24 -29.24 -9.38 -6.84
CA ALA A 24 -28.58 -8.52 -5.86
C ALA A 24 -28.24 -9.28 -4.57
N LEU A 25 -29.12 -10.19 -4.14
CA LEU A 25 -28.86 -11.07 -2.99
C LEU A 25 -27.73 -12.06 -3.28
N LEU A 26 -27.72 -12.66 -4.47
CA LEU A 26 -26.64 -13.56 -4.90
C LEU A 26 -25.30 -12.83 -5.01
N GLY A 27 -25.28 -11.62 -5.58
CA GLY A 27 -24.07 -10.80 -5.64
C GLY A 27 -23.54 -10.40 -4.26
N PHE A 28 -24.44 -10.00 -3.35
CA PHE A 28 -24.07 -9.70 -1.96
C PHE A 28 -23.54 -10.94 -1.22
N GLY A 29 -24.19 -12.09 -1.41
CA GLY A 29 -23.75 -13.38 -0.87
C GLY A 29 -22.38 -13.79 -1.41
N PHE A 30 -22.10 -13.55 -2.70
CA PHE A 30 -20.80 -13.83 -3.32
C PHE A 30 -19.68 -12.97 -2.72
N ILE A 31 -19.90 -11.68 -2.48
CA ILE A 31 -18.91 -10.79 -1.82
C ILE A 31 -18.56 -11.34 -0.43
N TRP A 32 -19.57 -11.68 0.37
CA TRP A 32 -19.35 -12.25 1.70
C TRP A 32 -18.67 -13.61 1.63
N ALA A 33 -19.07 -14.50 0.73
CA ALA A 33 -18.43 -15.80 0.55
C ALA A 33 -16.95 -15.64 0.22
N PHE A 34 -16.60 -14.71 -0.68
CA PHE A 34 -15.22 -14.40 -1.02
C PHE A 34 -14.42 -13.91 0.19
N LEU A 35 -14.93 -12.91 0.93
CA LEU A 35 -14.25 -12.39 2.11
C LEU A 35 -14.15 -13.42 3.24
N ILE A 36 -15.20 -14.21 3.48
CA ILE A 36 -15.17 -15.24 4.52
C ILE A 36 -14.14 -16.31 4.18
N LEU A 37 -14.16 -16.81 2.94
CA LEU A 37 -13.30 -17.92 2.53
C LEU A 37 -11.83 -17.50 2.42
N PHE A 38 -11.55 -16.34 1.82
CA PHE A 38 -10.17 -15.97 1.48
C PHE A 38 -9.56 -14.91 2.41
N LEU A 39 -10.34 -14.22 3.24
CA LEU A 39 -9.81 -13.29 4.24
C LEU A 39 -10.04 -13.80 5.66
N VAL A 40 -11.30 -14.01 6.06
CA VAL A 40 -11.63 -14.32 7.45
C VAL A 40 -11.11 -15.69 7.86
N TYR A 41 -11.33 -16.73 7.05
CA TYR A 41 -10.90 -18.10 7.36
C TYR A 41 -9.37 -18.25 7.52
N PRO A 42 -8.51 -17.71 6.63
CA PRO A 42 -7.06 -17.72 6.86
C PRO A 42 -6.65 -17.02 8.15
N LEU A 43 -7.21 -15.85 8.44
CA LEU A 43 -6.87 -15.10 9.65
C LEU A 43 -7.32 -15.84 10.91
N THR A 44 -8.55 -16.35 10.94
CA THR A 44 -9.03 -17.13 12.09
C THR A 44 -8.20 -18.39 12.28
N ARG A 45 -7.71 -19.02 11.20
CA ARG A 45 -6.83 -20.17 11.29
C ARG A 45 -5.48 -19.85 11.95
N ILE A 46 -4.88 -18.70 11.63
CA ILE A 46 -3.66 -18.25 12.35
C ILE A 46 -3.94 -18.12 13.84
N PHE A 47 -5.02 -17.44 14.21
CA PHE A 47 -5.36 -17.25 15.63
C PHE A 47 -5.63 -18.59 16.31
N TYR A 48 -6.37 -19.48 15.66
CA TYR A 48 -6.61 -20.83 16.15
C TYR A 48 -5.29 -21.58 16.42
N ASP A 49 -4.38 -21.62 15.44
CA ASP A 49 -3.09 -22.30 15.58
C ASP A 49 -2.17 -21.62 16.62
N ALA A 50 -2.27 -20.30 16.81
CA ALA A 50 -1.51 -19.58 17.84
C ALA A 50 -1.97 -19.92 19.27
N PHE A 51 -3.28 -20.17 19.45
CA PHE A 51 -3.89 -20.51 20.75
C PHE A 51 -4.07 -22.01 20.98
N THR A 52 -3.51 -22.87 20.13
CA THR A 52 -3.64 -24.33 20.26
C THR A 52 -2.30 -25.07 20.28
N ASN A 53 -2.30 -26.27 20.86
CA ASN A 53 -1.18 -27.21 20.80
C ASN A 53 -1.34 -28.16 19.58
N GLU A 54 -0.41 -29.10 19.40
CA GLU A 54 -0.49 -30.06 18.28
C GLU A 54 -1.76 -30.94 18.31
N ALA A 55 -2.35 -31.14 19.50
CA ALA A 55 -3.60 -31.87 19.69
C ALA A 55 -4.86 -31.00 19.46
N GLY A 56 -4.71 -29.72 19.10
CA GLY A 56 -5.82 -28.79 18.91
C GLY A 56 -6.46 -28.29 20.21
N GLN A 57 -5.84 -28.56 21.37
CA GLN A 57 -6.31 -28.08 22.67
C GLN A 57 -5.84 -26.66 22.92
N PHE A 58 -6.69 -25.85 23.57
CA PHE A 58 -6.37 -24.48 23.94
C PHE A 58 -5.12 -24.42 24.83
N THR A 59 -4.19 -23.52 24.50
CA THR A 59 -2.96 -23.30 25.27
C THR A 59 -2.49 -21.86 25.16
N LEU A 60 -1.92 -21.34 26.25
CA LEU A 60 -1.23 -20.05 26.30
C LEU A 60 0.31 -20.20 26.34
N VAL A 61 0.81 -21.44 26.34
CA VAL A 61 2.25 -21.73 26.40
C VAL A 61 2.99 -21.09 25.24
N ASN A 62 2.39 -21.07 24.04
CA ASN A 62 3.00 -20.46 22.86
C ASN A 62 3.26 -18.95 23.06
N PHE A 63 2.33 -18.24 23.71
CA PHE A 63 2.51 -16.82 24.04
C PHE A 63 3.47 -16.63 25.22
N GLN A 64 3.41 -17.53 26.22
CA GLN A 64 4.37 -17.52 27.33
C GLN A 64 5.81 -17.68 26.82
N GLU A 65 6.06 -18.60 25.90
CA GLU A 65 7.37 -18.77 25.25
C GLU A 65 7.80 -17.50 24.53
N PHE A 66 6.90 -16.88 23.75
CA PHE A 66 7.20 -15.62 23.07
C PHE A 66 7.58 -14.50 24.05
N PHE A 67 6.79 -14.29 25.11
CA PHE A 67 7.00 -13.20 26.07
C PHE A 67 8.11 -13.47 27.10
N THR A 68 8.62 -14.70 27.19
CA THR A 68 9.77 -15.03 28.06
C THR A 68 11.08 -15.06 27.30
N ASP A 69 11.04 -15.24 25.97
CA ASP A 69 12.23 -15.20 25.14
C ASP A 69 12.70 -13.75 24.91
N ARG A 70 13.92 -13.46 25.40
CA ARG A 70 14.53 -12.12 25.29
C ARG A 70 14.72 -11.70 23.84
N PHE A 71 14.94 -12.63 22.92
CA PHE A 71 15.17 -12.33 21.52
C PHE A 71 13.88 -11.88 20.82
N TYR A 72 12.74 -12.51 21.11
CA TYR A 72 11.45 -12.11 20.57
C TYR A 72 10.96 -10.78 21.15
N LEU A 73 11.16 -10.54 22.46
CA LEU A 73 10.88 -9.24 23.07
C LEU A 73 11.73 -8.12 22.45
N ARG A 74 13.03 -8.37 22.23
CA ARG A 74 13.90 -7.43 21.53
C ARG A 74 13.41 -7.17 20.11
N SER A 75 12.97 -8.20 19.40
CA SER A 75 12.43 -8.08 18.04
C SER A 75 11.15 -7.24 17.99
N LEU A 76 10.25 -7.43 18.97
CA LEU A 76 9.06 -6.60 19.14
C LEU A 76 9.43 -5.13 19.38
N TRP A 77 10.37 -4.88 20.30
CA TRP A 77 10.81 -3.53 20.62
C TRP A 77 11.48 -2.84 19.42
N HIS A 78 12.36 -3.55 18.71
CA HIS A 78 13.03 -3.03 17.52
C HIS A 78 12.03 -2.73 16.39
N SER A 79 11.00 -3.57 16.19
CA SER A 79 9.95 -3.30 15.20
C SER A 79 9.12 -2.07 15.55
N ILE A 80 8.76 -1.87 16.83
CA ILE A 80 8.07 -0.66 17.27
C ILE A 80 8.96 0.57 17.10
N LEU A 81 10.22 0.49 17.53
CA LEU A 81 11.19 1.58 17.44
C LEU A 81 11.44 1.98 15.98
N LEU A 82 11.59 1.01 15.08
CA LEU A 82 11.72 1.25 13.65
C LEU A 82 10.47 1.93 13.09
N GLY A 83 9.28 1.39 13.38
CA GLY A 83 8.02 1.98 12.90
C GLY A 83 7.83 3.43 13.37
N VAL A 84 8.06 3.71 14.66
CA VAL A 84 7.99 5.08 15.20
C VAL A 84 9.08 5.97 14.60
N GLY A 85 10.30 5.46 14.49
CA GLY A 85 11.43 6.16 13.88
C GLY A 85 11.12 6.58 12.45
N THR A 86 10.60 5.66 11.64
CA THR A 86 10.21 5.93 10.25
C THR A 86 9.08 6.95 10.18
N VAL A 87 8.06 6.87 11.03
CA VAL A 87 7.01 7.90 11.08
C VAL A 87 7.62 9.26 11.39
N VAL A 88 8.50 9.37 12.39
CA VAL A 88 9.11 10.66 12.75
C VAL A 88 9.94 11.23 11.60
N THR A 89 10.83 10.44 11.00
CA THR A 89 11.72 10.90 9.93
C THR A 89 10.96 11.22 8.64
N THR A 90 10.01 10.37 8.23
CA THR A 90 9.14 10.63 7.07
C THR A 90 8.25 11.84 7.29
N SER A 91 7.77 12.08 8.51
CA SER A 91 6.96 13.24 8.83
C SER A 91 7.74 14.54 8.72
N VAL A 92 8.96 14.59 9.25
CA VAL A 92 9.82 15.77 9.12
C VAL A 92 10.01 16.14 7.65
N ILE A 93 10.31 15.16 6.78
CA ILE A 93 10.51 15.42 5.36
C ILE A 93 9.18 15.73 4.67
N GLY A 94 8.16 14.90 4.87
CA GLY A 94 6.89 14.96 4.15
C GLY A 94 6.06 16.20 4.48
N ILE A 95 6.03 16.63 5.76
CA ILE A 95 5.41 17.90 6.16
C ILE A 95 6.12 19.05 5.43
N VAL A 96 7.45 19.11 5.48
CA VAL A 96 8.21 20.21 4.85
C VAL A 96 7.96 20.24 3.34
N VAL A 97 8.01 19.11 2.66
CA VAL A 97 7.74 19.02 1.22
C VAL A 97 6.30 19.43 0.90
N ALA A 98 5.31 18.97 1.68
CA ALA A 98 3.90 19.32 1.45
C ALA A 98 3.66 20.84 1.59
N PHE A 99 4.19 21.46 2.65
CA PHE A 99 4.08 22.91 2.86
C PHE A 99 4.77 23.70 1.74
N LEU A 100 5.95 23.27 1.29
CA LEU A 100 6.65 23.88 0.16
C LEU A 100 5.80 23.79 -1.11
N LEU A 101 5.30 22.61 -1.43
CA LEU A 101 4.51 22.37 -2.65
C LEU A 101 3.18 23.12 -2.64
N ILE A 102 2.45 23.20 -1.52
CA ILE A 102 1.11 23.83 -1.55
C ILE A 102 1.15 25.35 -1.39
N ARG A 103 2.04 25.89 -0.55
CA ARG A 103 2.02 27.32 -0.17
C ARG A 103 2.88 28.24 -1.03
N TYR A 104 3.88 27.70 -1.73
CA TYR A 104 4.90 28.54 -2.37
C TYR A 104 5.02 28.34 -3.88
N GLU A 105 5.38 29.42 -4.59
CA GLU A 105 5.77 29.38 -6.00
C GLU A 105 7.30 29.41 -6.14
N PHE A 106 7.85 28.45 -6.89
CA PHE A 106 9.28 28.33 -7.18
C PHE A 106 9.49 27.59 -8.53
N PRO A 107 10.68 27.67 -9.17
CA PRO A 107 10.93 27.03 -10.46
C PRO A 107 10.83 25.51 -10.32
N PHE A 108 10.40 24.83 -11.38
CA PHE A 108 10.27 23.36 -11.41
C PHE A 108 9.34 22.76 -10.33
N ARG A 109 8.51 23.56 -9.66
CA ARG A 109 7.56 23.09 -8.63
C ARG A 109 6.71 21.90 -9.10
N ASN A 110 6.17 21.99 -10.31
CA ASN A 110 5.35 20.90 -10.87
C ASN A 110 6.19 19.63 -11.07
N LEU A 111 7.44 19.77 -11.55
CA LEU A 111 8.37 18.65 -11.66
C LEU A 111 8.63 18.01 -10.28
N PHE A 112 8.95 18.79 -9.25
CA PHE A 112 9.13 18.26 -7.89
C PHE A 112 7.86 17.62 -7.33
N SER A 113 6.69 18.17 -7.63
CA SER A 113 5.41 17.55 -7.26
C SER A 113 5.25 16.16 -7.86
N TYR A 114 5.66 15.96 -9.12
CA TYR A 114 5.64 14.64 -9.76
C TYR A 114 6.74 13.72 -9.23
N LEU A 115 7.99 14.20 -9.16
CA LEU A 115 9.15 13.41 -8.72
C LEU A 115 9.00 12.92 -7.28
N THR A 116 8.36 13.70 -6.41
CA THR A 116 8.09 13.30 -5.02
C THR A 116 7.28 12.01 -4.94
N LEU A 117 6.45 11.70 -5.94
CA LEU A 117 5.58 10.52 -5.93
C LEU A 117 6.25 9.26 -6.50
N ILE A 118 7.40 9.40 -7.15
CA ILE A 118 8.06 8.25 -7.80
C ILE A 118 8.62 7.23 -6.78
N PRO A 119 9.26 7.65 -5.66
CA PRO A 119 9.88 6.70 -4.73
C PRO A 119 8.92 5.64 -4.17
N ILE A 120 7.69 6.01 -3.80
CA ILE A 120 6.68 5.09 -3.23
C ILE A 120 6.19 4.04 -4.24
N ILE A 121 6.47 4.24 -5.53
CA ILE A 121 6.06 3.32 -6.61
C ILE A 121 7.13 2.27 -6.86
N SER A 122 8.34 2.47 -6.35
CA SER A 122 9.40 1.47 -6.43
C SER A 122 9.07 0.28 -5.52
N PRO A 123 9.22 -0.97 -5.98
CA PRO A 123 9.11 -2.12 -5.08
C PRO A 123 10.15 -2.01 -3.95
N PRO A 124 9.79 -2.32 -2.68
CA PRO A 124 10.72 -2.20 -1.54
C PRO A 124 12.00 -3.03 -1.74
N LEU A 125 11.86 -4.26 -2.22
CA LEU A 125 12.98 -5.15 -2.54
C LEU A 125 13.94 -4.53 -3.57
N VAL A 126 13.41 -3.93 -4.63
CA VAL A 126 14.21 -3.24 -5.65
C VAL A 126 14.85 -1.98 -5.07
N GLY A 127 14.09 -1.29 -4.19
CA GLY A 127 14.51 -0.14 -3.41
C GLY A 127 15.81 -0.39 -2.65
N VAL A 128 15.80 -1.41 -1.79
CA VAL A 128 16.94 -1.74 -0.93
C VAL A 128 18.16 -2.19 -1.74
N LEU A 129 17.98 -2.98 -2.82
CA LEU A 129 19.10 -3.40 -3.67
C LEU A 129 19.79 -2.22 -4.33
N GLY A 130 19.02 -1.28 -4.87
CA GLY A 130 19.57 -0.08 -5.47
C GLY A 130 20.37 0.79 -4.48
N PHE A 131 19.91 0.88 -3.23
CA PHE A 131 20.71 1.50 -2.18
C PHE A 131 21.99 0.72 -1.87
N VAL A 132 21.93 -0.61 -1.78
CA VAL A 132 23.13 -1.44 -1.53
C VAL A 132 24.17 -1.29 -2.64
N PHE A 133 23.77 -1.22 -3.92
CA PHE A 133 24.72 -1.00 -5.02
C PHE A 133 25.48 0.33 -4.92
N ILE A 134 24.85 1.39 -4.41
CA ILE A 134 25.45 2.74 -4.36
C ILE A 134 26.12 3.02 -3.01
N LEU A 135 25.46 2.67 -1.91
CA LEU A 135 25.84 3.00 -0.52
C LEU A 135 26.34 1.79 0.28
N GLY A 136 26.31 0.58 -0.28
CA GLY A 136 26.86 -0.62 0.37
C GLY A 136 28.37 -0.53 0.57
N ARG A 137 28.95 -1.55 1.23
CA ARG A 137 30.38 -1.57 1.58
C ARG A 137 31.29 -1.50 0.35
N ALA A 138 30.88 -2.18 -0.72
CA ALA A 138 31.55 -2.17 -2.02
C ALA A 138 30.85 -1.26 -3.05
N GLY A 139 29.93 -0.39 -2.60
CA GLY A 139 29.14 0.47 -3.47
C GLY A 139 29.89 1.73 -3.90
N THR A 140 29.38 2.40 -4.93
CA THR A 140 29.98 3.59 -5.55
C THR A 140 30.52 4.61 -4.55
N VAL A 141 29.72 4.98 -3.55
CA VAL A 141 30.08 6.05 -2.62
C VAL A 141 31.25 5.63 -1.74
N ASN A 142 31.24 4.40 -1.23
CA ASN A 142 32.35 3.92 -0.42
C ASN A 142 33.64 3.81 -1.23
N VAL A 143 33.58 3.28 -2.45
CA VAL A 143 34.77 3.16 -3.31
C VAL A 143 35.36 4.55 -3.61
N LEU A 144 34.53 5.52 -4.00
CA LEU A 144 34.99 6.90 -4.24
C LEU A 144 35.59 7.57 -2.99
N LEU A 145 34.98 7.36 -1.82
CA LEU A 145 35.50 7.92 -0.57
C LEU A 145 36.81 7.25 -0.15
N MET A 146 36.93 5.94 -0.34
CA MET A 146 38.16 5.21 -0.08
C MET A 146 39.29 5.65 -1.01
N ASP A 147 39.01 5.82 -2.31
CA ASP A 147 39.97 6.27 -3.30
C ASP A 147 40.41 7.74 -3.09
N TYR A 148 39.48 8.62 -2.67
CA TYR A 148 39.76 10.04 -2.52
C TYR A 148 40.37 10.41 -1.16
N PHE A 149 40.00 9.70 -0.09
CA PHE A 149 40.44 9.98 1.29
C PHE A 149 41.36 8.90 1.87
N ASP A 150 41.83 7.95 1.06
CA ASP A 150 42.69 6.83 1.46
C ASP A 150 42.15 6.04 2.68
N LEU A 151 40.82 5.85 2.73
CA LEU A 151 40.18 5.16 3.85
C LEU A 151 40.50 3.65 3.81
N LEU A 152 41.02 3.12 4.91
CA LEU A 152 41.34 1.68 5.05
C LEU A 152 40.09 0.78 5.16
N LYS A 153 38.94 1.35 5.54
CA LYS A 153 37.69 0.61 5.74
C LYS A 153 36.51 1.41 5.20
N PRO A 154 35.51 0.75 4.59
CA PRO A 154 34.31 1.43 4.13
C PRO A 154 33.48 1.94 5.31
N ILE A 155 32.79 3.06 5.09
CA ILE A 155 31.83 3.61 6.04
C ILE A 155 30.53 2.80 5.94
N ASN A 156 29.98 2.42 7.10
CA ASN A 156 28.75 1.63 7.14
C ASN A 156 27.49 2.51 7.00
N PHE A 157 27.12 2.85 5.76
CA PHE A 157 25.90 3.61 5.49
C PHE A 157 24.62 2.76 5.59
N MET A 158 24.69 1.47 5.27
CA MET A 158 23.51 0.65 4.96
C MET A 158 23.22 -0.52 5.91
N TYR A 159 24.23 -1.15 6.51
CA TYR A 159 24.01 -2.41 7.22
C TYR A 159 23.68 -2.17 8.68
N GLY A 160 22.45 -2.48 9.10
CA GLY A 160 21.94 -2.22 10.44
C GLY A 160 20.62 -1.45 10.42
N LEU A 161 20.06 -1.19 11.60
CA LEU A 161 18.74 -0.55 11.75
C LEU A 161 18.69 0.87 11.13
N HIS A 162 19.80 1.59 11.15
CA HIS A 162 19.91 2.93 10.54
C HIS A 162 19.75 2.90 9.02
N GLY A 163 20.26 1.85 8.36
CA GLY A 163 20.09 1.68 6.93
C GLY A 163 18.66 1.32 6.57
N VAL A 164 18.02 0.45 7.35
CA VAL A 164 16.57 0.15 7.18
C VAL A 164 15.77 1.44 7.32
N LEU A 165 16.02 2.22 8.39
CA LEU A 165 15.36 3.51 8.61
C LEU A 165 15.59 4.48 7.44
N LEU A 166 16.81 4.55 6.88
CA LEU A 166 17.12 5.39 5.73
C LEU A 166 16.30 5.01 4.48
N VAL A 167 16.28 3.71 4.15
CA VAL A 167 15.53 3.18 3.00
C VAL A 167 14.05 3.49 3.16
N GLU A 168 13.48 3.14 4.30
CA GLU A 168 12.06 3.35 4.61
C GLU A 168 11.70 4.84 4.59
N THR A 169 12.57 5.69 5.15
CA THR A 169 12.35 7.15 5.15
C THR A 169 12.26 7.71 3.73
N LEU A 170 13.24 7.38 2.88
CA LEU A 170 13.31 7.92 1.52
C LEU A 170 12.28 7.30 0.58
N HIS A 171 11.79 6.10 0.89
CA HIS A 171 10.73 5.42 0.15
C HIS A 171 9.33 5.90 0.56
N LEU A 172 9.08 6.13 1.85
CA LEU A 172 7.73 6.34 2.42
C LEU A 172 7.38 7.79 2.75
N PHE A 173 8.33 8.75 2.77
CA PHE A 173 7.99 10.17 2.95
C PHE A 173 6.95 10.74 1.95
N PRO A 174 6.81 10.24 0.70
CA PRO A 174 5.77 10.72 -0.20
C PRO A 174 4.37 10.45 0.37
N MET A 175 4.21 9.40 1.18
CA MET A 175 2.93 9.05 1.76
C MET A 175 2.45 10.11 2.76
N ILE A 176 3.34 10.58 3.63
CA ILE A 176 3.03 11.71 4.52
C ILE A 176 2.75 12.97 3.71
N THR A 177 3.57 13.23 2.68
CA THR A 177 3.42 14.40 1.80
C THR A 177 2.02 14.44 1.19
N LEU A 178 1.56 13.33 0.60
CA LEU A 178 0.25 13.22 -0.05
C LEU A 178 -0.90 13.45 0.93
N ASN A 179 -0.88 12.78 2.08
CA ASN A 179 -1.96 12.89 3.07
C ASN A 179 -2.08 14.32 3.65
N ILE A 180 -0.94 15.00 3.81
CA ILE A 180 -0.93 16.39 4.26
C ILE A 180 -1.37 17.34 3.15
N LEU A 181 -0.97 17.10 1.90
CA LEU A 181 -1.43 17.90 0.76
C LEU A 181 -2.96 17.81 0.62
N ASP A 182 -3.53 16.60 0.71
CA ASP A 182 -4.99 16.38 0.72
C ASP A 182 -5.67 17.19 1.82
N ALA A 183 -5.16 17.07 3.05
CA ALA A 183 -5.73 17.75 4.20
C ALA A 183 -5.62 19.27 4.08
N LEU A 184 -4.47 19.78 3.64
CA LEU A 184 -4.24 21.21 3.43
C LEU A 184 -5.12 21.79 2.32
N ALA A 185 -5.44 21.00 1.28
CA ALA A 185 -6.32 21.42 0.20
C ALA A 185 -7.79 21.57 0.65
N LYS A 186 -8.18 20.97 1.77
CA LYS A 186 -9.51 21.05 2.38
C LYS A 186 -9.64 22.14 3.45
N VAL A 187 -8.53 22.74 3.87
CA VAL A 187 -8.56 23.86 4.83
C VAL A 187 -9.08 25.12 4.15
N ASP A 188 -10.17 25.68 4.67
CA ASP A 188 -10.75 26.94 4.17
C ASP A 188 -9.82 28.14 4.47
N PRO A 189 -9.38 28.90 3.45
CA PRO A 189 -8.55 30.09 3.62
C PRO A 189 -9.16 31.13 4.55
N SER A 190 -10.49 31.22 4.65
CA SER A 190 -11.18 32.17 5.52
C SER A 190 -10.86 31.95 7.00
N LEU A 191 -10.57 30.71 7.42
CA LEU A 191 -10.14 30.42 8.80
C LEU A 191 -8.76 31.03 9.09
N GLU A 192 -7.88 31.03 8.10
CA GLU A 192 -6.57 31.65 8.21
C GLU A 192 -6.63 33.17 8.15
N GLU A 193 -7.50 33.73 7.31
CA GLU A 193 -7.74 35.19 7.20
C GLU A 193 -8.41 35.75 8.46
N ALA A 194 -9.37 35.00 9.04
CA ALA A 194 -9.99 35.33 10.31
C ALA A 194 -8.96 35.32 11.45
N ALA A 195 -8.09 34.31 11.48
CA ALA A 195 -6.98 34.24 12.43
C ALA A 195 -6.00 35.43 12.27
N GLU A 196 -5.66 35.80 11.03
CA GLU A 196 -4.82 36.97 10.75
C GLU A 196 -5.49 38.28 11.19
N SER A 197 -6.82 38.39 11.07
CA SER A 197 -7.61 39.56 11.47
C SER A 197 -7.63 39.78 12.99
N VAL A 198 -7.59 38.70 13.78
CA VAL A 198 -7.48 38.77 15.26
C VAL A 198 -6.04 38.74 15.77
N GLY A 199 -5.05 38.86 14.88
CA GLY A 199 -3.64 39.03 15.23
C GLY A 199 -2.77 37.77 15.22
N ALA A 200 -3.30 36.60 14.85
CA ALA A 200 -2.50 35.39 14.68
C ALA A 200 -1.74 35.42 13.34
N ARG A 201 -0.40 35.52 13.40
CA ARG A 201 0.46 35.60 12.20
C ARG A 201 1.56 34.53 12.21
N GLY A 202 2.05 34.20 11.02
CA GLY A 202 3.20 33.31 10.83
C GLY A 202 3.00 31.93 11.46
N TRP A 203 3.94 31.52 12.32
CA TRP A 203 3.92 30.21 12.98
C TRP A 203 2.72 30.00 13.89
N ARG A 204 2.24 31.05 14.57
CA ARG A 204 1.08 30.95 15.45
C ARG A 204 -0.16 30.49 14.69
N LYS A 205 -0.38 31.05 13.50
CA LYS A 205 -1.45 30.61 12.58
C LYS A 205 -1.30 29.15 12.17
N THR A 206 -0.08 28.72 11.85
CA THR A 206 0.19 27.33 11.47
C THR A 206 -0.08 26.36 12.62
N TRP A 207 0.33 26.68 13.84
CA TRP A 207 0.13 25.82 15.02
C TRP A 207 -1.30 25.83 15.56
N ASP A 208 -1.98 26.97 15.51
CA ASP A 208 -3.30 27.11 16.12
C ASP A 208 -4.44 26.72 15.15
N ILE A 209 -4.23 26.85 13.83
CA ILE A 209 -5.28 26.62 12.81
C ILE A 209 -4.87 25.50 11.85
N THR A 210 -3.78 25.69 11.10
CA THR A 210 -3.45 24.80 9.98
C THR A 210 -3.09 23.37 10.43
N LEU A 211 -2.25 23.20 11.45
CA LEU A 211 -1.82 21.89 11.94
C LEU A 211 -2.95 21.11 12.62
N PRO A 212 -3.78 21.70 13.51
CA PRO A 212 -4.93 21.01 14.09
C PRO A 212 -5.93 20.51 13.03
N LEU A 213 -6.23 21.34 12.02
CA LEU A 213 -7.15 20.98 10.95
C LEU A 213 -6.58 19.91 10.00
N THR A 214 -5.25 19.84 9.86
CA THR A 214 -4.59 18.81 9.04
C THR A 214 -4.23 17.54 9.81
N THR A 215 -4.40 17.54 11.14
CA THR A 215 -4.08 16.40 12.02
C THR A 215 -4.79 15.10 11.60
N PRO A 216 -6.08 15.08 11.21
CA PRO A 216 -6.74 13.84 10.78
C PRO A 216 -6.08 13.22 9.53
N GLY A 217 -5.73 14.06 8.54
CA GLY A 217 -4.99 13.61 7.36
C GLY A 217 -3.59 13.14 7.70
N TYR A 218 -2.86 13.89 8.53
CA TYR A 218 -1.54 13.51 9.02
C TYR A 218 -1.56 12.12 9.69
N ILE A 219 -2.50 11.86 10.60
CA ILE A 219 -2.60 10.58 11.32
C ILE A 219 -2.90 9.44 10.36
N SER A 220 -3.72 9.67 9.34
CA SER A 220 -3.99 8.68 8.30
C SER A 220 -2.71 8.31 7.54
N GLY A 221 -1.90 9.29 7.15
CA GLY A 221 -0.60 9.05 6.52
C GLY A 221 0.41 8.37 7.46
N ALA A 222 0.54 8.85 8.70
CA ALA A 222 1.46 8.33 9.69
C ALA A 222 1.15 6.86 10.04
N LEU A 223 -0.13 6.51 10.16
CA LEU A 223 -0.55 5.14 10.37
C LEU A 223 -0.13 4.23 9.22
N LEU A 224 -0.35 4.66 7.97
CA LEU A 224 0.00 3.85 6.79
C LEU A 224 1.50 3.63 6.70
N VAL A 225 2.31 4.66 6.97
CA VAL A 225 3.77 4.52 7.06
C VAL A 225 4.18 3.57 8.18
N PHE A 226 3.59 3.70 9.37
CA PHE A 226 3.87 2.81 10.49
C PHE A 226 3.57 1.36 10.14
N ILE A 227 2.38 1.09 9.61
CA ILE A 227 1.93 -0.27 9.24
C ILE A 227 2.85 -0.88 8.18
N TRP A 228 3.20 -0.13 7.13
CA TRP A 228 4.04 -0.66 6.06
C TRP A 228 5.46 -0.97 6.54
N THR A 229 6.05 -0.06 7.33
CA THR A 229 7.36 -0.28 7.95
C THR A 229 7.34 -1.47 8.91
N PHE A 230 6.29 -1.57 9.74
CA PHE A 230 6.15 -2.63 10.73
C PHE A 230 5.93 -4.00 10.08
N ALA A 231 5.34 -4.02 8.88
CA ALA A 231 5.12 -5.21 8.08
C ALA A 231 6.32 -5.60 7.20
N ASP A 232 7.31 -4.71 7.02
CA ASP A 232 8.43 -5.00 6.13
C ASP A 232 9.43 -5.96 6.78
N PHE A 233 9.80 -6.96 6.00
CA PHE A 233 10.81 -7.94 6.34
C PHE A 233 11.88 -8.05 5.27
N VAL A 234 11.62 -7.59 4.04
CA VAL A 234 12.55 -7.78 2.94
C VAL A 234 13.71 -6.79 3.06
N THR A 235 13.44 -5.51 3.33
CA THR A 235 14.49 -4.51 3.51
C THR A 235 15.44 -4.86 4.66
N PRO A 236 14.94 -5.23 5.86
CA PRO A 236 15.81 -5.69 6.94
C PRO A 236 16.68 -6.89 6.59
N LEU A 237 16.10 -7.93 5.99
CA LEU A 237 16.85 -9.14 5.64
C LEU A 237 17.98 -8.86 4.64
N VAL A 238 17.73 -8.02 3.62
CA VAL A 238 18.77 -7.60 2.66
C VAL A 238 19.88 -6.82 3.37
N LEU A 239 19.55 -6.00 4.37
CA LEU A 239 20.51 -5.21 5.15
C LEU A 239 21.13 -5.95 6.34
N GLY A 240 20.85 -7.25 6.49
CA GLY A 240 21.40 -8.10 7.55
C GLY A 240 20.79 -7.84 8.95
N VAL A 241 19.60 -7.27 9.01
CA VAL A 241 18.85 -7.05 10.24
C VAL A 241 17.82 -8.16 10.39
N HIS A 242 18.00 -8.99 11.42
CA HIS A 242 17.14 -10.14 11.66
C HIS A 242 16.24 -9.95 12.89
N ASP A 243 16.57 -9.05 13.81
CA ASP A 243 15.84 -8.83 15.07
C ASP A 243 14.63 -7.90 14.91
N LEU A 244 13.77 -8.20 13.92
CA LEU A 244 12.48 -7.55 13.70
C LEU A 244 11.39 -8.61 13.54
N LEU A 245 10.19 -8.36 14.05
CA LEU A 245 9.09 -9.33 14.05
C LEU A 245 8.73 -9.85 12.67
N ALA A 246 8.57 -8.99 11.67
CA ALA A 246 8.22 -9.43 10.32
C ALA A 246 9.33 -10.31 9.70
N SER A 247 10.60 -9.99 9.96
CA SER A 247 11.77 -10.80 9.55
C SER A 247 11.79 -12.15 10.25
N GLN A 248 11.50 -12.17 11.55
CA GLN A 248 11.43 -13.40 12.32
C GLN A 248 10.25 -14.28 11.92
N ALA A 249 9.08 -13.70 11.61
CA ALA A 249 7.96 -14.46 11.07
C ALA A 249 8.35 -15.20 9.79
N TYR A 250 9.11 -14.55 8.90
CA TYR A 250 9.63 -15.19 7.69
C TYR A 250 10.65 -16.27 7.98
N LEU A 251 11.72 -15.96 8.72
CA LEU A 251 12.81 -16.91 9.00
C LEU A 251 12.30 -18.15 9.72
N ASN A 252 11.46 -17.98 10.73
CA ASN A 252 10.90 -19.08 11.53
C ASN A 252 10.04 -20.05 10.71
N ILE A 253 9.38 -19.56 9.66
CA ILE A 253 8.53 -20.38 8.80
C ILE A 253 9.34 -21.02 7.68
N VAL A 254 10.21 -20.27 6.99
CA VAL A 254 10.92 -20.76 5.81
C VAL A 254 12.06 -21.69 6.17
N GLN A 255 12.78 -21.44 7.27
CA GLN A 255 13.91 -22.30 7.64
C GLN A 255 13.42 -23.68 8.11
N PHE A 256 12.21 -23.78 8.67
CA PHE A 256 11.52 -25.02 9.09
C PHE A 256 12.43 -26.09 9.74
N VAL A 257 13.47 -25.66 10.46
CA VAL A 257 14.45 -26.56 11.09
C VAL A 257 13.87 -27.20 12.36
N ASP A 258 12.99 -26.47 13.05
CA ASP A 258 12.41 -26.85 14.33
C ASP A 258 10.90 -26.52 14.37
N ARG A 259 10.10 -27.44 14.89
CA ARG A 259 8.66 -27.27 15.13
C ARG A 259 8.37 -26.09 16.06
N ARG A 260 9.25 -25.83 17.03
CA ARG A 260 9.12 -24.68 17.94
C ARG A 260 9.24 -23.37 17.17
N LEU A 261 10.25 -23.24 16.30
CA LEU A 261 10.43 -22.03 15.47
C LEU A 261 9.22 -21.82 14.57
N PHE A 262 8.76 -22.87 13.87
CA PHE A 262 7.56 -22.77 13.02
C PHE A 262 6.35 -22.24 13.80
N ARG A 263 6.13 -22.75 15.02
CA ARG A 263 5.05 -22.27 15.89
C ARG A 263 5.23 -20.81 16.31
N MET A 264 6.45 -20.40 16.65
CA MET A 264 6.74 -18.99 16.94
C MET A 264 6.49 -18.10 15.72
N GLY A 265 6.75 -18.56 14.50
CA GLY A 265 6.38 -17.85 13.26
C GLY A 265 4.87 -17.59 13.16
N ILE A 266 4.04 -18.56 13.54
CA ILE A 266 2.57 -18.41 13.61
C ILE A 266 2.17 -17.41 14.71
N VAL A 267 2.74 -17.53 15.91
CA VAL A 267 2.47 -16.61 17.04
C VAL A 267 2.84 -15.17 16.67
N ILE A 268 4.03 -14.96 16.10
CA ILE A 268 4.47 -13.65 15.62
C ILE A 268 3.49 -13.12 14.58
N SER A 269 3.05 -13.94 13.64
CA SER A 269 2.06 -13.53 12.63
C SER A 269 0.73 -13.13 13.26
N ALA A 270 0.24 -13.90 14.23
CA ALA A 270 -0.98 -13.57 14.98
C ALA A 270 -0.83 -12.23 15.73
N LEU A 271 0.32 -11.98 16.36
CA LEU A 271 0.64 -10.71 17.03
C LEU A 271 0.73 -9.55 16.04
N LEU A 272 1.35 -9.75 14.88
CA LEU A 272 1.43 -8.76 13.80
C LEU A 272 0.03 -8.36 13.31
N VAL A 273 -0.87 -9.33 13.09
CA VAL A 273 -2.27 -9.05 12.72
C VAL A 273 -3.02 -8.34 13.86
N LEU A 274 -2.85 -8.80 15.09
CA LEU A 274 -3.50 -8.21 16.25
C LEU A 274 -3.10 -6.74 16.44
N LEU A 275 -1.79 -6.45 16.36
CA LEU A 275 -1.26 -5.10 16.46
C LEU A 275 -1.75 -4.22 15.31
N ALA A 276 -1.79 -4.75 14.07
CA ALA A 276 -2.34 -4.03 12.93
C ALA A 276 -3.83 -3.67 13.14
N ILE A 277 -4.64 -4.59 13.67
CA ILE A 277 -6.04 -4.33 14.03
C ILE A 277 -6.12 -3.23 15.10
N VAL A 278 -5.33 -3.34 16.17
CA VAL A 278 -5.34 -2.36 17.27
C VAL A 278 -4.97 -0.96 16.75
N PHE A 279 -3.90 -0.84 15.95
CA PHE A 279 -3.50 0.45 15.38
C PHE A 279 -4.54 1.02 14.42
N LEU A 280 -5.15 0.16 13.60
CA LEU A 280 -6.22 0.58 12.70
C LEU A 280 -7.45 1.10 13.46
N LEU A 281 -7.88 0.39 14.50
CA LEU A 281 -9.02 0.80 15.33
C LEU A 281 -8.71 2.09 16.10
N ALA A 282 -7.51 2.22 16.67
CA ALA A 282 -7.08 3.43 17.36
C ALA A 282 -7.09 4.64 16.42
N ALA A 283 -6.58 4.48 15.20
CA ALA A 283 -6.59 5.54 14.21
C ALA A 283 -8.01 5.90 13.75
N ARG A 284 -8.84 4.89 13.44
CA ARG A 284 -10.23 5.13 13.02
C ARG A 284 -11.02 5.87 14.11
N HIS A 285 -10.83 5.50 15.37
CA HIS A 285 -11.47 6.18 16.49
C HIS A 285 -11.01 7.64 16.59
N TYR A 286 -9.71 7.89 16.49
CA TYR A 286 -9.16 9.25 16.56
C TYR A 286 -9.61 10.13 15.39
N VAL A 287 -9.60 9.60 14.17
CA VAL A 287 -10.05 10.34 12.97
C VAL A 287 -11.53 10.65 13.04
N ALA A 288 -12.37 9.70 13.49
CA ALA A 288 -13.81 9.92 13.65
C ALA A 288 -14.15 11.02 14.68
N ILE A 289 -13.33 11.18 15.72
CA ILE A 289 -13.52 12.25 16.73
C ILE A 289 -13.18 13.63 16.16
N LYS A 290 -12.29 13.70 15.16
CA LYS A 290 -11.74 14.93 14.61
C LYS A 290 -12.13 15.19 13.15
N ASP A 291 -13.27 14.67 12.70
CA ASP A 291 -13.73 14.92 11.33
C ASP A 291 -14.24 16.36 11.20
N TYR A 292 -13.32 17.28 10.90
CA TYR A 292 -13.59 18.70 10.67
C TYR A 292 -13.79 19.02 9.18
N SER A 293 -14.01 18.00 8.33
CA SER A 293 -13.90 18.16 6.88
C SER A 293 -15.12 18.83 6.24
N SER A 294 -14.87 19.96 5.57
CA SER A 294 -15.71 20.37 4.45
C SER A 294 -15.40 19.48 3.25
N LEU A 295 -16.42 18.95 2.58
CA LEU A 295 -16.26 18.18 1.33
C LEU A 295 -15.75 19.04 0.16
N ALA A 296 -15.67 20.36 0.32
CA ALA A 296 -15.22 21.30 -0.69
C ALA A 296 -13.72 21.56 -0.60
N TYR A 297 -13.04 21.45 -1.75
CA TYR A 297 -11.64 21.85 -1.88
C TYR A 297 -11.53 23.38 -1.96
N SER A 298 -10.54 23.91 -1.26
CA SER A 298 -10.26 25.34 -1.23
C SER A 298 -9.09 25.70 -2.14
N LYS A 299 -9.20 26.83 -2.84
CA LYS A 299 -8.11 27.35 -3.66
C LYS A 299 -7.11 28.09 -2.76
N VAL A 300 -6.02 27.43 -2.40
CA VAL A 300 -4.95 28.04 -1.62
C VAL A 300 -4.13 28.99 -2.52
N GLU A 301 -4.12 30.29 -2.20
CA GLU A 301 -3.23 31.24 -2.87
C GLU A 301 -1.77 30.98 -2.52
N ARG A 302 -0.92 30.96 -3.54
CA ARG A 302 0.51 30.65 -3.41
C ARG A 302 1.30 31.93 -3.24
N ARG A 303 2.23 31.93 -2.30
CA ARG A 303 3.12 33.04 -2.02
C ARG A 303 4.42 32.90 -2.82
N ARG A 304 4.90 33.99 -3.41
CA ARG A 304 6.21 34.00 -4.07
C ARG A 304 7.33 34.08 -3.04
N LEU A 305 8.33 33.22 -3.18
CA LEU A 305 9.53 33.26 -2.34
C LEU A 305 10.50 34.32 -2.86
N GLY A 306 11.21 34.99 -1.94
CA GLY A 306 12.36 35.83 -2.29
C GLY A 306 13.46 34.99 -2.98
N PRO A 307 14.36 35.63 -3.77
CA PRO A 307 15.26 34.94 -4.69
C PRO A 307 16.16 33.90 -4.00
N VAL A 308 16.71 34.21 -2.83
CA VAL A 308 17.56 33.28 -2.07
C VAL A 308 16.76 32.06 -1.58
N LYS A 309 15.60 32.30 -0.94
CA LYS A 309 14.74 31.23 -0.42
C LYS A 309 14.25 30.32 -1.54
N ARG A 310 13.96 30.88 -2.71
CA ARG A 310 13.55 30.15 -3.91
C ARG A 310 14.59 29.12 -4.34
N TRP A 311 15.87 29.51 -4.41
CA TRP A 311 16.95 28.59 -4.78
C TRP A 311 17.33 27.63 -3.66
N LEU A 312 17.23 28.03 -2.39
CA LEU A 312 17.37 27.10 -1.26
C LEU A 312 16.31 25.99 -1.29
N THR A 313 15.05 26.33 -1.61
CA THR A 313 13.98 25.34 -1.79
C THR A 313 14.30 24.38 -2.93
N VAL A 314 14.77 24.89 -4.07
CA VAL A 314 15.17 24.04 -5.22
C VAL A 314 16.36 23.16 -4.85
N GLY A 315 17.36 23.68 -4.14
CA GLY A 315 18.52 22.91 -3.68
C GLY A 315 18.15 21.81 -2.69
N PHE A 316 17.30 22.13 -1.69
CA PHE A 316 16.78 21.15 -0.74
C PHE A 316 16.00 20.03 -1.43
N LEU A 317 15.02 20.38 -2.28
CA LEU A 317 14.22 19.40 -3.01
C LEU A 317 15.09 18.62 -4.02
N GLY A 318 16.04 19.28 -4.66
CA GLY A 318 17.00 18.66 -5.58
C GLY A 318 17.86 17.59 -4.87
N LEU A 319 18.38 17.91 -3.69
CA LEU A 319 19.14 16.97 -2.87
C LEU A 319 18.27 15.82 -2.38
N LEU A 320 17.05 16.12 -1.93
CA LEU A 320 16.10 15.09 -1.51
C LEU A 320 15.75 14.15 -2.67
N MET A 321 15.40 14.68 -3.84
CA MET A 321 15.14 13.86 -5.03
C MET A 321 16.38 13.09 -5.46
N PHE A 322 17.58 13.68 -5.36
CA PHE A 322 18.81 12.95 -5.61
C PHE A 322 18.89 11.75 -4.66
N ALA A 323 18.75 11.93 -3.35
CA ALA A 323 18.80 10.83 -2.37
C ALA A 323 17.70 9.78 -2.60
N SER A 324 16.44 10.19 -2.79
CA SER A 324 15.31 9.27 -2.97
C SER A 324 15.39 8.47 -4.28
N PHE A 325 16.11 8.95 -5.30
CA PHE A 325 16.30 8.23 -6.56
C PHE A 325 17.57 7.37 -6.59
N ILE A 326 18.32 7.27 -5.48
CA ILE A 326 19.46 6.34 -5.38
C ILE A 326 19.06 4.92 -5.81
N PRO A 327 17.92 4.35 -5.38
CA PRO A 327 17.55 3.00 -5.77
C PRO A 327 17.41 2.80 -7.28
N HIS A 328 16.73 3.72 -7.94
CA HIS A 328 16.50 3.66 -9.38
C HIS A 328 17.83 3.73 -10.14
N ARG A 329 18.75 4.60 -9.71
CA ARG A 329 20.08 4.70 -10.33
C ARG A 329 20.92 3.45 -10.07
N GLY A 330 20.95 2.96 -8.84
CA GLY A 330 21.68 1.75 -8.47
C GLY A 330 21.22 0.52 -9.26
N VAL A 331 19.91 0.28 -9.30
CA VAL A 331 19.33 -0.84 -10.04
C VAL A 331 19.56 -0.70 -11.55
N THR A 332 19.40 0.51 -12.10
CA THR A 332 19.67 0.73 -13.53
C THR A 332 21.14 0.45 -13.85
N LEU A 333 22.08 1.00 -13.08
CA LEU A 333 23.51 0.75 -13.31
C LEU A 333 23.86 -0.74 -13.15
N ALA A 334 23.25 -1.46 -12.20
CA ALA A 334 23.52 -2.88 -11.98
C ALA A 334 22.90 -3.77 -13.07
N ALA A 335 21.73 -3.39 -13.58
CA ALA A 335 21.01 -4.15 -14.61
C ALA A 335 21.75 -4.16 -15.95
N PHE A 336 22.41 -3.05 -16.29
CA PHE A 336 23.21 -2.94 -17.52
C PHE A 336 24.71 -3.17 -17.27
N GLY A 337 25.17 -3.07 -16.03
CA GLY A 337 26.58 -3.03 -15.68
C GLY A 337 27.20 -4.41 -15.42
N LYS A 338 28.35 -4.66 -16.04
CA LYS A 338 29.20 -5.83 -15.80
C LYS A 338 30.52 -5.43 -15.15
N GLY A 339 30.97 -6.26 -14.21
CA GLY A 339 32.22 -6.01 -13.48
C GLY A 339 32.11 -4.89 -12.44
N TRP A 340 30.91 -4.62 -11.92
CA TRP A 340 30.69 -3.59 -10.90
C TRP A 340 30.92 -4.16 -9.50
N SER A 341 32.19 -4.39 -9.17
CA SER A 341 32.63 -4.88 -7.87
C SER A 341 33.92 -4.16 -7.50
N LEU A 342 33.93 -3.46 -6.36
CA LEU A 342 35.07 -2.64 -5.91
C LEU A 342 35.49 -1.55 -6.93
N THR A 343 34.56 -1.14 -7.79
CA THR A 343 34.73 0.00 -8.70
C THR A 343 33.62 1.01 -8.46
N PRO A 344 33.87 2.32 -8.62
CA PRO A 344 32.82 3.33 -8.46
C PRO A 344 31.62 3.10 -9.37
N PHE A 345 31.88 2.67 -10.61
CA PHE A 345 30.87 2.43 -11.63
C PHE A 345 31.12 1.10 -12.35
N PRO A 346 30.12 0.56 -13.07
CA PRO A 346 30.33 -0.60 -13.93
C PRO A 346 31.47 -0.38 -14.93
N VAL A 347 32.33 -1.38 -15.09
CA VAL A 347 33.48 -1.33 -16.00
C VAL A 347 33.03 -1.53 -17.46
N GLN A 348 31.99 -2.33 -17.67
CA GLN A 348 31.42 -2.61 -18.97
C GLN A 348 29.90 -2.57 -18.89
N TYR A 349 29.24 -2.41 -20.04
CA TYR A 349 27.79 -2.51 -20.17
C TYR A 349 27.41 -3.68 -21.06
N THR A 350 26.33 -4.38 -20.71
CA THR A 350 25.85 -5.56 -21.42
C THR A 350 24.33 -5.71 -21.30
N LEU A 351 23.73 -6.42 -22.26
CA LEU A 351 22.34 -6.84 -22.22
C LEU A 351 22.17 -8.33 -21.87
N ALA A 352 23.26 -9.05 -21.63
CA ALA A 352 23.23 -10.49 -21.33
C ALA A 352 22.35 -10.83 -20.12
N PHE A 353 22.29 -9.96 -19.10
CA PHE A 353 21.41 -10.18 -17.95
C PHE A 353 19.93 -10.11 -18.34
N PHE A 354 19.56 -9.23 -19.27
CA PHE A 354 18.20 -9.16 -19.80
C PHE A 354 17.84 -10.38 -20.65
N GLU A 355 18.78 -10.86 -21.46
CA GLU A 355 18.64 -12.11 -22.22
C GLU A 355 18.41 -13.28 -21.26
N ARG A 356 19.23 -13.42 -20.22
CA ARG A 356 19.08 -14.46 -19.20
C ARG A 356 17.70 -14.43 -18.54
N VAL A 357 17.27 -13.27 -18.04
CA VAL A 357 15.99 -13.20 -17.31
C VAL A 357 14.76 -13.28 -18.23
N SER A 358 14.88 -12.86 -19.49
CA SER A 358 13.73 -12.79 -20.42
C SER A 358 13.63 -13.99 -21.36
N VAL A 359 14.72 -14.72 -21.59
CA VAL A 359 14.78 -15.86 -22.53
C VAL A 359 15.04 -17.17 -21.79
N GLU A 360 16.00 -17.20 -20.86
CA GLU A 360 16.33 -18.43 -20.11
C GLU A 360 15.38 -18.67 -18.94
N THR A 361 14.95 -17.59 -18.25
CA THR A 361 13.99 -17.66 -17.13
C THR A 361 12.74 -16.79 -17.31
N PRO A 362 12.03 -16.85 -18.45
CA PRO A 362 10.89 -15.98 -18.76
C PRO A 362 9.73 -16.15 -17.77
N LYS A 363 9.67 -17.31 -17.09
CA LYS A 363 8.61 -17.64 -16.14
C LYS A 363 8.37 -16.55 -15.10
N PHE A 364 9.42 -15.90 -14.58
CA PHE A 364 9.26 -14.83 -13.59
C PHE A 364 8.39 -13.69 -14.13
N ILE A 365 8.65 -13.28 -15.38
CA ILE A 365 7.93 -12.19 -16.04
C ILE A 365 6.52 -12.65 -16.39
N LEU A 366 6.39 -13.79 -17.07
CA LEU A 366 5.09 -14.30 -17.53
C LEU A 366 4.12 -14.55 -16.37
N ASN A 367 4.57 -15.22 -15.31
CA ASN A 367 3.77 -15.49 -14.13
C ASN A 367 3.35 -14.20 -13.42
N THR A 368 4.24 -13.20 -13.36
CA THR A 368 3.90 -11.90 -12.76
C THR A 368 2.73 -11.22 -13.45
N PHE A 369 2.74 -11.17 -14.78
CA PHE A 369 1.66 -10.58 -15.56
C PHE A 369 0.39 -11.44 -15.49
N LEU A 370 0.52 -12.77 -15.55
CA LEU A 370 -0.60 -13.70 -15.45
C LEU A 370 -1.30 -13.58 -14.08
N ASP A 371 -0.56 -13.74 -12.99
CA ASP A 371 -1.11 -13.74 -11.62
C ASP A 371 -1.65 -12.36 -11.25
N SER A 372 -0.94 -11.28 -11.59
CA SER A 372 -1.42 -9.92 -11.32
C SER A 372 -2.64 -9.56 -12.18
N GLY A 373 -2.68 -10.01 -13.44
CA GLY A 373 -3.82 -9.82 -14.33
C GLY A 373 -5.06 -10.56 -13.83
N LEU A 374 -4.93 -11.83 -13.45
CA LEU A 374 -6.02 -12.61 -12.86
C LEU A 374 -6.48 -12.02 -11.53
N ALA A 375 -5.55 -11.58 -10.68
CA ALA A 375 -5.89 -10.91 -9.43
C ALA A 375 -6.75 -9.67 -9.66
N VAL A 376 -6.42 -8.85 -10.67
CA VAL A 376 -7.19 -7.64 -11.02
C VAL A 376 -8.57 -7.98 -11.54
N VAL A 377 -8.72 -9.05 -12.33
CA VAL A 377 -10.04 -9.54 -12.77
C VAL A 377 -10.90 -9.87 -11.54
N VAL A 378 -10.35 -10.61 -10.57
CA VAL A 378 -11.06 -10.90 -9.31
C VAL A 378 -11.37 -9.62 -8.52
N CYS A 379 -10.44 -8.68 -8.44
CA CYS A 379 -10.66 -7.38 -7.80
C CYS A 379 -11.80 -6.59 -8.46
N ILE A 380 -11.96 -6.64 -9.78
CA ILE A 380 -13.08 -5.98 -10.48
C ILE A 380 -14.39 -6.70 -10.16
N LEU A 381 -14.40 -8.03 -10.28
CA LEU A 381 -15.58 -8.86 -10.08
C LEU A 381 -16.14 -8.77 -8.65
N VAL A 382 -15.27 -8.65 -7.64
CA VAL A 382 -15.69 -8.50 -6.23
C VAL A 382 -15.78 -7.03 -5.83
N GLY A 383 -14.77 -6.24 -6.18
CA GLY A 383 -14.57 -4.89 -5.66
C GLY A 383 -15.52 -3.85 -6.24
N VAL A 384 -15.91 -3.95 -7.52
CA VAL A 384 -16.89 -3.02 -8.11
C VAL A 384 -18.28 -3.22 -7.50
N PRO A 385 -18.83 -4.46 -7.41
CA PRO A 385 -20.08 -4.68 -6.70
C PRO A 385 -20.02 -4.27 -5.23
N MET A 386 -18.92 -4.55 -4.55
CA MET A 386 -18.71 -4.15 -3.16
C MET A 386 -18.74 -2.63 -3.00
N ALA A 387 -18.05 -1.89 -3.86
CA ALA A 387 -18.08 -0.42 -3.87
C ALA A 387 -19.50 0.13 -4.12
N TRP A 388 -20.27 -0.52 -5.01
CA TRP A 388 -21.66 -0.16 -5.26
C TRP A 388 -22.54 -0.37 -4.03
N VAL A 389 -22.39 -1.52 -3.34
CA VAL A 389 -23.11 -1.79 -2.07
C VAL A 389 -22.78 -0.72 -1.03
N LEU A 390 -21.50 -0.39 -0.85
CA LEU A 390 -21.06 0.62 0.11
C LEU A 390 -21.57 2.04 -0.22
N ALA A 391 -21.66 2.41 -1.51
CA ALA A 391 -22.05 3.76 -1.92
C ALA A 391 -23.57 3.95 -2.07
N ARG A 392 -24.30 2.90 -2.45
CA ARG A 392 -25.70 3.02 -2.89
C ARG A 392 -26.71 2.35 -1.96
N THR A 393 -26.29 1.50 -1.03
CA THR A 393 -27.22 0.70 -0.20
C THR A 393 -27.04 0.92 1.29
N GLN A 394 -28.07 0.55 2.06
CA GLN A 394 -28.03 0.43 3.52
C GLN A 394 -28.04 -1.05 3.94
N ALA A 395 -27.36 -1.91 3.18
CA ALA A 395 -27.36 -3.34 3.44
C ALA A 395 -26.83 -3.67 4.85
N PRO A 396 -27.42 -4.66 5.55
CA PRO A 396 -26.93 -5.08 6.86
C PRO A 396 -25.47 -5.55 6.73
N GLY A 397 -24.61 -5.12 7.65
CA GLY A 397 -23.18 -5.46 7.63
C GLY A 397 -22.32 -4.64 6.66
N LYS A 398 -22.86 -3.59 6.01
CA LYS A 398 -22.05 -2.70 5.15
C LYS A 398 -20.83 -2.10 5.86
N ASP A 399 -20.97 -1.74 7.13
CA ASP A 399 -19.88 -1.12 7.90
C ASP A 399 -18.81 -2.15 8.26
N LEU A 400 -19.20 -3.43 8.41
CA LEU A 400 -18.27 -4.54 8.56
C LEU A 400 -17.55 -4.82 7.23
N LEU A 401 -18.23 -4.75 6.08
CA LEU A 401 -17.59 -4.85 4.75
C LEU A 401 -16.52 -3.76 4.57
N ASP A 402 -16.83 -2.51 4.90
CA ASP A 402 -15.86 -1.42 4.81
C ASP A 402 -14.69 -1.61 5.81
N ALA A 403 -14.99 -2.05 7.03
CA ALA A 403 -13.97 -2.36 8.02
C ALA A 403 -13.04 -3.50 7.59
N LEU A 404 -13.57 -4.59 7.02
CA LEU A 404 -12.78 -5.71 6.49
C LEU A 404 -11.91 -5.27 5.30
N THR A 405 -12.45 -4.43 4.42
CA THR A 405 -11.67 -3.85 3.31
C THR A 405 -10.51 -3.02 3.81
N THR A 406 -10.76 -2.21 4.84
CA THR A 406 -9.71 -1.38 5.44
C THR A 406 -8.69 -2.25 6.18
N LEU A 407 -9.14 -3.29 6.86
CA LEU A 407 -8.30 -4.24 7.57
C LEU A 407 -7.30 -4.94 6.63
N ILE A 408 -7.70 -5.29 5.41
CA ILE A 408 -6.80 -5.87 4.40
C ILE A 408 -5.53 -5.03 4.19
N LEU A 409 -5.66 -3.69 4.16
CA LEU A 409 -4.52 -2.79 3.97
C LEU A 409 -3.58 -2.77 5.18
N ALA A 410 -4.11 -3.08 6.37
CA ALA A 410 -3.37 -3.07 7.61
C ALA A 410 -2.61 -4.38 7.85
N ILE A 411 -3.10 -5.51 7.32
CA ILE A 411 -2.52 -6.82 7.62
C ILE A 411 -1.16 -6.98 6.91
N PRO A 412 -0.09 -7.34 7.65
CA PRO A 412 1.21 -7.61 7.07
C PRO A 412 1.18 -8.76 6.06
N GLY A 413 1.94 -8.61 4.98
CA GLY A 413 1.97 -9.61 3.92
C GLY A 413 2.54 -10.96 4.35
N THR A 414 3.48 -10.94 5.30
CA THR A 414 4.01 -12.15 5.94
C THR A 414 2.91 -12.92 6.66
N ALA A 415 2.11 -12.22 7.46
CA ALA A 415 1.01 -12.81 8.18
C ALA A 415 -0.04 -13.39 7.23
N ILE A 416 -0.41 -12.71 6.13
CA ILE A 416 -1.34 -13.27 5.13
C ILE A 416 -0.75 -14.52 4.45
N GLY A 417 0.54 -14.49 4.06
CA GLY A 417 1.19 -15.65 3.45
C GLY A 417 1.14 -16.87 4.36
N ILE A 418 1.50 -16.69 5.63
CA ILE A 418 1.43 -17.74 6.66
C ILE A 418 -0.02 -18.18 6.88
N ALA A 419 -0.98 -17.25 6.83
CA ALA A 419 -2.40 -17.54 7.02
C ALA A 419 -2.92 -18.48 5.95
N TYR A 420 -2.55 -18.23 4.69
CA TYR A 420 -2.95 -19.05 3.56
C TYR A 420 -2.30 -20.44 3.60
N ILE A 421 -1.01 -20.53 3.98
CA ILE A 421 -0.37 -21.83 4.22
C ILE A 421 -1.17 -22.62 5.26
N ARG A 422 -1.53 -21.98 6.37
CA ARG A 422 -2.23 -22.65 7.48
C ARG A 422 -3.69 -22.96 7.16
N ALA A 423 -4.41 -22.10 6.46
CA ALA A 423 -5.80 -22.36 6.09
C ALA A 423 -5.94 -23.41 5.00
N PHE A 424 -5.08 -23.38 3.99
CA PHE A 424 -5.29 -24.18 2.79
C PHE A 424 -4.24 -25.26 2.52
N HIS A 425 -3.59 -25.75 3.58
CA HIS A 425 -2.77 -26.97 3.51
C HIS A 425 -3.59 -28.26 3.48
N PHE A 426 -4.87 -28.20 3.87
CA PHE A 426 -5.77 -29.36 3.80
C PHE A 426 -6.32 -29.53 2.37
N PRO A 427 -6.55 -30.79 1.91
CA PRO A 427 -7.22 -31.06 0.65
C PRO A 427 -8.58 -30.38 0.56
N LEU A 428 -8.83 -29.68 -0.56
CA LEU A 428 -10.12 -29.04 -0.78
C LEU A 428 -11.22 -30.09 -0.98
N PRO A 429 -12.41 -29.92 -0.37
CA PRO A 429 -13.55 -30.80 -0.59
C PRO A 429 -13.87 -30.93 -2.08
N GLY A 430 -13.98 -32.15 -2.59
CA GLY A 430 -14.30 -32.45 -3.99
C GLY A 430 -13.13 -32.40 -4.98
N ILE A 431 -12.02 -31.73 -4.65
CA ILE A 431 -10.83 -31.66 -5.52
C ILE A 431 -9.73 -32.62 -5.03
N GLY A 432 -9.65 -32.89 -3.72
CA GLY A 432 -8.71 -33.85 -3.15
C GLY A 432 -7.25 -33.38 -3.09
N VAL A 433 -6.98 -32.15 -3.50
CA VAL A 433 -5.66 -31.50 -3.43
C VAL A 433 -5.74 -30.18 -2.64
N PRO A 434 -4.72 -29.83 -1.85
CA PRO A 434 -4.67 -28.55 -1.13
C PRO A 434 -4.56 -27.36 -2.08
N LEU A 435 -5.14 -26.20 -1.73
CA LEU A 435 -4.97 -24.97 -2.51
C LEU A 435 -3.50 -24.53 -2.53
N THR A 436 -2.77 -24.78 -1.45
CA THR A 436 -1.33 -24.49 -1.34
C THR A 436 -0.48 -25.22 -2.38
N SER A 437 -0.98 -26.32 -2.97
CA SER A 437 -0.33 -27.05 -4.05
C SER A 437 -0.81 -26.61 -5.44
N MET A 438 -1.68 -25.61 -5.54
CA MET A 438 -2.22 -25.08 -6.79
C MET A 438 -1.68 -23.68 -7.07
N TRP A 439 -1.26 -23.43 -8.30
CA TRP A 439 -0.77 -22.12 -8.73
C TRP A 439 -1.77 -20.98 -8.52
N ILE A 440 -3.08 -21.27 -8.57
CA ILE A 440 -4.16 -20.29 -8.41
C ILE A 440 -4.18 -19.63 -7.01
N ILE A 441 -3.45 -20.18 -6.04
CA ILE A 441 -3.33 -19.54 -4.72
C ILE A 441 -2.72 -18.13 -4.81
N LEU A 442 -1.79 -17.91 -5.75
CA LEU A 442 -1.12 -16.63 -5.97
C LEU A 442 -2.09 -15.53 -6.45
N PRO A 443 -2.83 -15.68 -7.56
CA PRO A 443 -3.79 -14.65 -7.96
C PRO A 443 -4.89 -14.43 -6.91
N LEU A 444 -5.28 -15.45 -6.14
CA LEU A 444 -6.28 -15.30 -5.08
C LEU A 444 -5.78 -14.47 -3.89
N VAL A 445 -4.56 -14.74 -3.39
CA VAL A 445 -3.99 -13.94 -2.29
C VAL A 445 -3.71 -12.50 -2.74
N LEU A 446 -3.25 -12.31 -3.98
CA LEU A 446 -3.05 -10.98 -4.56
C LEU A 446 -4.38 -10.24 -4.68
N ALA A 447 -5.43 -10.91 -5.15
CA ALA A 447 -6.76 -10.32 -5.26
C ALA A 447 -7.28 -9.85 -3.90
N VAL A 448 -7.21 -10.69 -2.86
CA VAL A 448 -7.61 -10.28 -1.50
C VAL A 448 -6.82 -9.06 -1.06
N ARG A 449 -5.49 -9.08 -1.21
CA ARG A 449 -4.62 -7.99 -0.74
C ARG A 449 -4.79 -6.68 -1.49
N ARG A 450 -5.19 -6.73 -2.76
CA ARG A 450 -5.35 -5.53 -3.61
C ARG A 450 -6.80 -5.11 -3.82
N LEU A 451 -7.77 -5.90 -3.35
CA LEU A 451 -9.19 -5.57 -3.38
C LEU A 451 -9.50 -4.13 -2.91
N PRO A 452 -8.88 -3.61 -1.83
CA PRO A 452 -9.22 -2.27 -1.33
C PRO A 452 -8.97 -1.15 -2.34
N TYR A 453 -7.96 -1.26 -3.20
CA TYR A 453 -7.65 -0.22 -4.20
C TYR A 453 -8.76 -0.12 -5.25
N THR A 454 -9.24 -1.27 -5.76
CA THR A 454 -10.39 -1.29 -6.69
C THR A 454 -11.68 -0.85 -6.02
N VAL A 455 -11.92 -1.26 -4.76
CA VAL A 455 -13.11 -0.83 -4.00
C VAL A 455 -13.11 0.69 -3.80
N ARG A 456 -12.00 1.27 -3.31
CA ARG A 456 -11.91 2.71 -3.02
C ARG A 456 -11.94 3.57 -4.30
N GLY A 457 -11.27 3.15 -5.37
CA GLY A 457 -11.31 3.84 -6.66
C GLY A 457 -12.71 3.87 -7.27
N SER A 458 -13.43 2.73 -7.20
CA SER A 458 -14.80 2.61 -7.68
C SER A 458 -15.78 3.40 -6.80
N PHE A 459 -15.65 3.30 -5.47
CA PHE A 459 -16.47 4.00 -4.48
C PHE A 459 -16.39 5.51 -4.64
N SER A 460 -15.18 6.05 -4.77
CA SER A 460 -14.95 7.49 -4.92
C SER A 460 -15.61 8.05 -6.19
N SER A 461 -15.60 7.28 -7.27
CA SER A 461 -16.27 7.70 -8.52
C SER A 461 -17.78 7.57 -8.45
N LEU A 462 -18.30 6.58 -7.73
CA LEU A 462 -19.74 6.45 -7.46
C LEU A 462 -20.29 7.61 -6.63
N LEU A 463 -19.50 8.16 -5.70
CA LEU A 463 -19.91 9.34 -4.93
C LEU A 463 -20.08 10.61 -5.80
N LEU A 464 -19.31 10.73 -6.88
CA LEU A 464 -19.41 11.86 -7.81
C LEU A 464 -20.65 11.78 -8.72
N VAL A 465 -21.18 10.57 -8.96
CA VAL A 465 -22.36 10.36 -9.80
C VAL A 465 -23.62 10.48 -8.95
N HIS A 466 -24.46 11.47 -9.25
CA HIS A 466 -25.69 11.73 -8.50
C HIS A 466 -26.71 10.58 -8.65
N LYS A 467 -27.36 10.18 -7.54
CA LYS A 467 -28.30 9.05 -7.50
C LYS A 467 -29.51 9.22 -8.43
N SER A 468 -29.91 10.47 -8.69
CA SER A 468 -31.05 10.80 -9.56
C SER A 468 -30.92 10.26 -10.99
N LEU A 469 -29.69 10.05 -11.50
CA LEU A 469 -29.48 9.47 -12.82
C LEU A 469 -29.92 8.00 -12.86
N GLU A 470 -29.68 7.26 -11.78
CA GLU A 470 -30.11 5.86 -11.64
C GLU A 470 -31.62 5.76 -11.41
N GLU A 471 -32.18 6.71 -10.64
CA GLU A 471 -33.63 6.81 -10.39
C GLU A 471 -34.40 7.16 -11.67
N ALA A 472 -33.90 8.11 -12.48
CA ALA A 472 -34.50 8.47 -13.75
C ALA A 472 -34.55 7.30 -14.73
N ALA A 473 -33.46 6.51 -14.81
CA ALA A 473 -33.44 5.29 -15.60
C ALA A 473 -34.49 4.27 -15.10
N GLY A 474 -34.62 4.13 -13.78
CA GLY A 474 -35.66 3.29 -13.16
C GLY A 474 -37.08 3.76 -13.50
N SER A 475 -37.33 5.07 -13.51
CA SER A 475 -38.65 5.66 -13.83
C SER A 475 -39.10 5.39 -15.27
N VAL A 476 -38.18 5.26 -16.22
CA VAL A 476 -38.48 4.89 -17.61
C VAL A 476 -38.48 3.38 -17.86
N GLY A 477 -38.46 2.56 -16.80
CA GLY A 477 -38.60 1.10 -16.86
C GLY A 477 -37.28 0.32 -16.97
N ALA A 478 -36.11 0.96 -16.80
CA ALA A 478 -34.85 0.22 -16.77
C ALA A 478 -34.74 -0.64 -15.49
N THR A 479 -34.35 -1.90 -15.64
CA THR A 479 -34.04 -2.78 -14.51
C THR A 479 -32.73 -2.36 -13.85
N LYS A 480 -32.51 -2.71 -12.58
CA LYS A 480 -31.27 -2.36 -11.84
C LYS A 480 -29.99 -2.77 -12.57
N LEU A 481 -29.99 -3.95 -13.22
CA LEU A 481 -28.84 -4.42 -13.99
C LEU A 481 -28.63 -3.58 -15.26
N ARG A 482 -29.72 -3.22 -15.96
CA ARG A 482 -29.67 -2.36 -17.13
C ARG A 482 -29.24 -0.93 -16.76
N THR A 483 -29.78 -0.36 -15.69
CA THR A 483 -29.34 0.92 -15.13
C THR A 483 -27.84 0.91 -14.82
N PHE A 484 -27.32 -0.18 -14.25
CA PHE A 484 -25.89 -0.30 -13.98
C PHE A 484 -25.06 -0.28 -15.26
N TRP A 485 -25.37 -1.11 -16.26
CA TRP A 485 -24.59 -1.19 -17.50
C TRP A 485 -24.72 0.04 -18.41
N ASP A 486 -25.92 0.62 -18.51
CA ASP A 486 -26.22 1.70 -19.46
C ASP A 486 -25.92 3.09 -18.86
N VAL A 487 -26.01 3.26 -17.53
CA VAL A 487 -25.87 4.58 -16.87
C VAL A 487 -24.71 4.61 -15.89
N THR A 488 -24.72 3.76 -14.86
CA THR A 488 -23.72 3.85 -13.78
C THR A 488 -22.32 3.53 -14.29
N LEU A 489 -22.12 2.39 -14.94
CA LEU A 489 -20.81 1.89 -15.37
C LEU A 489 -20.13 2.87 -16.35
N PRO A 490 -20.78 3.39 -17.41
CA PRO A 490 -20.16 4.36 -18.31
C PRO A 490 -19.82 5.70 -17.65
N LEU A 491 -20.45 6.05 -16.52
CA LEU A 491 -20.10 7.25 -15.76
C LEU A 491 -18.95 7.01 -14.78
N VAL A 492 -18.82 5.81 -14.23
CA VAL A 492 -17.79 5.48 -13.23
C VAL A 492 -16.59 4.68 -13.77
N TRP A 493 -16.59 4.28 -15.04
CA TRP A 493 -15.57 3.37 -15.60
C TRP A 493 -14.13 3.86 -15.41
N LYS A 494 -13.90 5.18 -15.47
CA LYS A 494 -12.56 5.76 -15.26
C LYS A 494 -12.08 5.52 -13.83
N GLY A 495 -12.98 5.63 -12.85
CA GLY A 495 -12.70 5.31 -11.45
C GLY A 495 -12.36 3.84 -11.23
N ILE A 496 -13.16 2.96 -11.84
CA ILE A 496 -12.92 1.51 -11.80
C ILE A 496 -11.56 1.19 -12.42
N LEU A 497 -11.25 1.76 -13.59
CA LEU A 497 -10.00 1.53 -14.29
C LEU A 497 -8.81 2.03 -13.48
N VAL A 498 -8.88 3.24 -12.92
CA VAL A 498 -7.83 3.79 -12.05
C VAL A 498 -7.60 2.88 -10.84
N GLY A 499 -8.66 2.53 -10.10
CA GLY A 499 -8.54 1.63 -8.94
C GLY A 499 -7.97 0.25 -9.30
N SER A 500 -8.38 -0.30 -10.44
CA SER A 500 -7.92 -1.61 -10.93
C SER A 500 -6.48 -1.59 -11.43
N LEU A 501 -6.05 -0.51 -12.08
CA LEU A 501 -4.64 -0.32 -12.46
C LEU A 501 -3.76 -0.09 -11.24
N PHE A 502 -4.24 0.56 -10.18
CA PHE A 502 -3.54 0.62 -8.90
C PHE A 502 -3.42 -0.77 -8.25
N SER A 503 -4.49 -1.58 -8.29
CA SER A 503 -4.43 -2.99 -7.86
C SER A 503 -3.37 -3.76 -8.66
N PHE A 504 -3.33 -3.60 -9.99
CA PHE A 504 -2.31 -4.22 -10.84
C PHE A 504 -0.90 -3.77 -10.46
N MET A 505 -0.66 -2.46 -10.43
CA MET A 505 0.63 -1.84 -10.15
C MET A 505 1.18 -2.28 -8.79
N THR A 506 0.32 -2.48 -7.80
CA THR A 506 0.73 -2.94 -6.46
C THR A 506 0.84 -4.47 -6.38
N SER A 507 0.08 -5.23 -7.18
CA SER A 507 0.20 -6.71 -7.27
C SER A 507 1.56 -7.15 -7.83
N ILE A 508 2.04 -6.52 -8.92
CA ILE A 508 3.30 -6.92 -9.57
C ILE A 508 4.52 -6.76 -8.65
N GLN A 509 4.41 -5.92 -7.62
CA GLN A 509 5.48 -5.62 -6.66
C GLN A 509 5.37 -6.43 -5.36
N GLU A 510 4.36 -7.29 -5.25
CA GLU A 510 4.08 -8.01 -4.02
C GLU A 510 5.10 -9.13 -3.80
N ALA A 511 6.02 -8.93 -2.87
CA ALA A 511 7.03 -9.91 -2.47
C ALA A 511 6.60 -10.73 -1.24
N SER A 512 5.83 -10.14 -0.34
CA SER A 512 5.67 -10.67 1.00
C SER A 512 4.86 -11.96 1.03
N ALA A 513 3.66 -11.97 0.47
CA ALA A 513 2.84 -13.19 0.45
C ALA A 513 3.33 -14.19 -0.60
N THR A 514 3.88 -13.69 -1.70
CA THR A 514 4.34 -14.52 -2.83
C THR A 514 5.56 -15.35 -2.45
N LEU A 515 6.49 -14.82 -1.64
CA LEU A 515 7.63 -15.60 -1.12
C LEU A 515 7.23 -16.80 -0.24
N PHE A 516 6.04 -16.78 0.38
CA PHE A 516 5.54 -17.93 1.15
C PHE A 516 4.75 -18.94 0.30
N LEU A 517 4.01 -18.44 -0.69
CA LEU A 517 3.00 -19.22 -1.40
C LEU A 517 3.43 -19.67 -2.81
N THR A 518 4.60 -19.21 -3.26
CA THR A 518 5.10 -19.57 -4.58
C THR A 518 5.40 -21.06 -4.68
N LEU A 519 5.02 -21.63 -5.81
CA LEU A 519 5.28 -23.02 -6.17
C LEU A 519 6.38 -23.06 -7.23
N GLY A 520 7.13 -24.17 -7.28
CA GLY A 520 8.15 -24.36 -8.31
C GLY A 520 7.56 -24.21 -9.72
N GLY A 521 8.14 -23.31 -10.51
CA GLY A 521 7.66 -22.97 -11.86
C GLY A 521 6.64 -21.82 -11.93
N TRP A 522 6.08 -21.41 -10.79
CA TRP A 522 5.07 -20.34 -10.65
C TRP A 522 5.62 -19.12 -9.90
N GLU A 523 6.92 -18.89 -10.00
CA GLU A 523 7.57 -17.78 -9.31
C GLU A 523 7.32 -16.46 -10.05
N MET A 524 7.01 -15.39 -9.30
CA MET A 524 6.87 -14.03 -9.83
C MET A 524 8.23 -13.28 -9.78
N ILE A 525 8.31 -12.11 -10.43
CA ILE A 525 9.48 -11.23 -10.46
C ILE A 525 10.03 -10.97 -9.04
N PRO A 526 9.22 -10.59 -8.03
CA PRO A 526 9.75 -10.36 -6.69
C PRO A 526 10.46 -11.57 -6.07
N VAL A 527 9.92 -12.78 -6.31
CA VAL A 527 10.56 -14.05 -5.91
C VAL A 527 11.86 -14.26 -6.69
N GLY A 528 11.86 -13.99 -8.01
CA GLY A 528 13.04 -14.09 -8.85
C GLY A 528 14.17 -13.15 -8.41
N ILE A 529 13.86 -11.90 -8.09
CA ILE A 529 14.82 -10.92 -7.56
C ILE A 529 15.44 -11.45 -6.27
N PHE A 530 14.61 -11.95 -5.35
CA PHE A 530 15.08 -12.50 -4.08
C PHE A 530 15.97 -13.74 -4.26
N THR A 531 15.57 -14.65 -5.15
CA THR A 531 16.34 -15.87 -5.47
C THR A 531 17.69 -15.54 -6.09
N PHE A 532 17.73 -14.66 -7.10
CA PHE A 532 18.99 -14.23 -7.72
C PHE A 532 19.89 -13.46 -6.73
N TYR A 533 19.30 -12.64 -5.87
CA TYR A 533 20.03 -11.94 -4.80
C TYR A 533 20.75 -12.92 -3.88
N ILE A 534 20.02 -13.91 -3.34
CA ILE A 534 20.59 -14.91 -2.43
C ILE A 534 21.63 -15.78 -3.13
N ALA A 535 21.43 -16.08 -4.43
CA ALA A 535 22.39 -16.84 -5.22
C ALA A 535 23.67 -16.07 -5.58
N GLY A 536 23.77 -14.77 -5.26
CA GLY A 536 24.90 -13.92 -5.63
C GLY A 536 24.84 -13.35 -7.05
N SER A 537 23.79 -13.64 -7.81
CA SER A 537 23.52 -13.15 -9.17
C SER A 537 22.85 -11.76 -9.14
N GLN A 538 23.57 -10.79 -8.58
CA GLN A 538 23.05 -9.46 -8.26
C GLN A 538 22.60 -8.65 -9.50
N SER A 539 23.30 -8.81 -10.63
CA SER A 539 22.95 -8.11 -11.87
C SER A 539 21.69 -8.66 -12.53
N GLU A 540 21.43 -9.98 -12.43
CA GLU A 540 20.17 -10.58 -12.85
C GLU A 540 19.00 -10.13 -11.97
N ALA A 541 19.21 -10.06 -10.65
CA ALA A 541 18.25 -9.49 -9.73
C ALA A 541 17.94 -8.02 -10.08
N ALA A 542 18.98 -7.23 -10.42
CA ALA A 542 18.82 -5.86 -10.88
C ALA A 542 18.10 -5.75 -12.23
N ALA A 543 18.34 -6.67 -13.18
CA ALA A 543 17.64 -6.70 -14.47
C ALA A 543 16.13 -6.92 -14.30
N LEU A 544 15.74 -7.90 -13.47
CA LEU A 544 14.34 -8.10 -13.08
C LEU A 544 13.76 -6.88 -12.34
N GLY A 545 14.54 -6.27 -11.43
CA GLY A 545 14.15 -5.05 -10.73
C GLY A 545 13.93 -3.86 -11.66
N PHE A 546 14.77 -3.72 -12.69
CA PHE A 546 14.64 -2.67 -13.72
C PHE A 546 13.37 -2.87 -14.54
N ILE A 547 13.09 -4.10 -15.00
CA ILE A 547 11.84 -4.43 -15.69
C ILE A 547 10.63 -4.04 -14.83
N LEU A 548 10.66 -4.38 -13.53
CA LEU A 548 9.58 -4.06 -12.62
C LEU A 548 9.39 -2.54 -12.42
N ILE A 549 10.49 -1.77 -12.31
CA ILE A 549 10.43 -0.29 -12.26
C ILE A 549 9.81 0.27 -13.54
N VAL A 550 10.22 -0.21 -14.72
CA VAL A 550 9.68 0.26 -16.00
C VAL A 550 8.18 -0.04 -16.10
N VAL A 551 7.74 -1.25 -15.76
CA VAL A 551 6.32 -1.63 -15.80
C VAL A 551 5.50 -0.82 -14.78
N ALA A 552 6.03 -0.59 -13.58
CA ALA A 552 5.36 0.24 -12.57
C ALA A 552 5.24 1.70 -13.04
N ALA A 553 6.30 2.27 -13.63
CA ALA A 553 6.28 3.62 -14.19
C ALA A 553 5.30 3.76 -15.36
N LEU A 554 5.26 2.78 -16.27
CA LEU A 554 4.29 2.75 -17.37
C LEU A 554 2.86 2.65 -16.85
N SER A 555 2.61 1.80 -15.85
CA SER A 555 1.30 1.68 -15.21
C SER A 555 0.84 3.02 -14.62
N LEU A 556 1.73 3.72 -13.91
CA LEU A 556 1.47 5.06 -13.37
C LEU A 556 1.18 6.09 -14.47
N LEU A 557 1.92 6.07 -15.58
CA LEU A 557 1.69 6.98 -16.70
C LEU A 557 0.30 6.76 -17.32
N VAL A 558 -0.11 5.51 -17.48
CA VAL A 558 -1.45 5.16 -17.96
C VAL A 558 -2.51 5.63 -16.98
N ILE A 559 -2.34 5.36 -15.68
CA ILE A 559 -3.25 5.84 -14.62
C ILE A 559 -3.41 7.36 -14.69
N ASN A 560 -2.31 8.12 -14.72
CA ASN A 560 -2.31 9.58 -14.82
C ASN A 560 -3.08 10.09 -16.03
N ARG A 561 -2.90 9.44 -17.18
CA ARG A 561 -3.52 9.83 -18.45
C ARG A 561 -5.03 9.55 -18.44
N VAL A 562 -5.44 8.42 -17.87
CA VAL A 562 -6.85 8.00 -17.74
C VAL A 562 -7.59 8.82 -16.69
N ALA A 563 -6.97 9.05 -15.54
CA ALA A 563 -7.53 9.88 -14.45
C ALA A 563 -7.73 11.34 -14.88
N GLY A 564 -7.01 11.80 -15.91
CA GLY A 564 -7.18 13.08 -16.57
C GLY A 564 -6.74 14.26 -15.72
N THR A 565 -5.44 14.59 -15.70
CA THR A 565 -4.79 15.81 -15.10
C THR A 565 -5.10 16.17 -13.63
N ARG A 566 -6.11 15.58 -13.01
CA ARG A 566 -6.49 15.73 -11.61
C ARG A 566 -6.12 14.47 -10.83
N MET A 567 -4.92 13.93 -11.04
CA MET A 567 -4.39 12.94 -10.11
C MET A 567 -4.05 13.57 -8.73
N GLY A 568 -4.24 14.89 -8.59
CA GLY A 568 -4.51 15.50 -7.28
C GLY A 568 -5.71 14.84 -6.60
N GLY A 569 -6.85 14.69 -7.27
CA GLY A 569 -8.12 14.29 -6.67
C GLY A 569 -8.26 12.85 -6.16
N MET A 570 -7.24 12.00 -6.31
CA MET A 570 -7.24 10.71 -5.61
C MET A 570 -6.78 10.87 -4.14
N PHE A 571 -6.08 11.97 -3.84
CA PHE A 571 -5.61 12.39 -2.52
C PHE A 571 -5.45 13.93 -2.46
N GLY A 572 -6.42 14.72 -2.95
CA GLY A 572 -6.34 16.20 -3.08
C GLY A 572 -6.92 16.81 -4.36
#